data_AF-A0A426D6Z1-F1
#
_entry.id   AF-A0A426D6Z1-F1
#
_cell.length_a   1.000
_cell.length_b   1.000
_cell.length_c   1.000
_cell.angle_alpha   90.00
_cell.angle_beta   90.00
_cell.angle_gamma   90.00
#
_symmetry.space_group_name_H-M   'P 1'
#
loop_
_entity.id
_entity.type
_entity.pdbx_description
1 polymer ?
#
loop_
_entity_poly.entity_id
_entity_poly.type
_entity_poly.pdbx_seq_one_letter_code
_entity_poly.pdbx_strand_id
1 'polypeptide(L)'
;MFSTKQKVLARARADARGNFRLRASRSLTTRTFNLRGTKNRYRTASWHYAAKKLNVPLIAQRPELPTGCEITAVTMMLRYQGSKVTKLSLTLEMPRSSNPNKGFVGNPYSSYGWTVYPPALMKLVKKHAHSAVNLTGTSVATLKKQINRGHPVTLWVSGVDGFNTHALTMTGYSPARIYYNDPWTNKKTSMTTASFKKYWRRDGQRALSY
;
A
#
# COMPACT_ATOMS: atom_id res chain seq x y z
N MET A 1 36.29 5.26 -13.18
CA MET A 1 35.07 5.57 -13.99
C MET A 1 34.55 4.26 -14.57
N PHE A 2 33.51 3.65 -13.98
CA PHE A 2 33.00 2.36 -14.46
C PHE A 2 31.99 2.58 -15.60
N SER A 3 32.42 2.39 -16.84
CA SER A 3 31.54 2.34 -17.99
C SER A 3 30.79 1.02 -17.98
N THR A 4 29.51 1.04 -17.58
CA THR A 4 28.64 -0.14 -17.69
C THR A 4 28.30 -0.34 -19.17
N LYS A 5 29.01 -1.27 -19.83
CA LYS A 5 28.67 -1.73 -21.19
C LYS A 5 27.22 -2.18 -21.22
N GLN A 6 26.39 -1.48 -22.00
CA GLN A 6 24.98 -1.84 -22.17
C GLN A 6 24.89 -3.07 -23.07
N LYS A 7 24.26 -4.15 -22.57
CA LYS A 7 23.99 -5.36 -23.35
C LYS A 7 22.64 -5.26 -24.06
N VAL A 8 22.63 -5.43 -25.37
CA VAL A 8 21.38 -5.56 -26.14
C VAL A 8 20.79 -6.94 -25.85
N LEU A 9 19.58 -6.97 -25.27
CA LEU A 9 18.92 -8.22 -24.87
C LEU A 9 17.96 -8.77 -25.93
N ALA A 10 17.37 -7.91 -26.77
CA ALA A 10 16.46 -8.30 -27.84
C ALA A 10 16.27 -7.18 -28.87
N ARG A 11 15.85 -7.53 -30.08
CA ARG A 11 15.39 -6.61 -31.14
C ARG A 11 13.94 -6.94 -31.50
N ALA A 12 13.10 -5.94 -31.73
CA ALA A 12 11.70 -6.10 -32.13
C ALA A 12 11.39 -5.22 -33.35
N ARG A 13 10.53 -5.72 -34.25
CA ARG A 13 10.05 -4.98 -35.42
C ARG A 13 8.65 -4.42 -35.11
N ALA A 14 8.42 -3.15 -35.44
CA ALA A 14 7.12 -2.53 -35.30
C ALA A 14 6.18 -2.95 -36.44
N ASP A 15 4.87 -2.94 -36.19
CA ASP A 15 3.81 -3.10 -37.19
C ASP A 15 3.72 -1.88 -38.11
N ALA A 16 2.85 -1.97 -39.13
CA ALA A 16 2.63 -0.89 -40.09
C ALA A 16 2.16 0.44 -39.46
N ARG A 17 1.64 0.41 -38.22
CA ARG A 17 1.19 1.58 -37.45
C ARG A 17 2.26 2.06 -36.45
N GLY A 18 3.44 1.44 -36.43
CA GLY A 18 4.54 1.79 -35.53
C GLY A 18 4.47 1.17 -34.14
N ASN A 19 3.54 0.26 -33.87
CA ASN A 19 3.47 -0.44 -32.59
C ASN A 19 4.41 -1.64 -32.56
N PHE A 20 5.08 -1.89 -31.44
CA PHE A 20 5.79 -3.15 -31.20
C PHE A 20 5.41 -3.68 -29.82
N ARG A 21 5.39 -5.00 -29.68
CA ARG A 21 5.12 -5.66 -28.39
C ARG A 21 6.40 -6.30 -27.86
N LEU A 22 6.78 -5.92 -26.65
CA LEU A 22 7.80 -6.64 -25.89
C LEU A 22 7.09 -7.59 -24.92
N ARG A 23 7.40 -8.88 -25.01
CA ARG A 23 6.95 -9.89 -24.05
C ARG A 23 8.17 -10.35 -23.25
N ALA A 24 8.11 -10.27 -21.94
CA ALA A 24 9.12 -10.87 -21.09
C ALA A 24 8.94 -12.40 -21.14
N SER A 25 9.99 -13.13 -21.46
CA SER A 25 9.99 -14.60 -21.47
C SER A 25 10.21 -15.22 -20.07
N ARG A 26 10.51 -14.39 -19.06
CA ARG A 26 10.72 -14.77 -17.66
C ARG A 26 10.19 -13.68 -16.73
N SER A 27 9.92 -14.03 -15.47
CA SER A 27 9.60 -13.04 -14.43
C SER A 27 10.72 -12.01 -14.36
N LEU A 28 10.39 -10.76 -14.65
CA LEU A 28 11.28 -9.64 -14.48
C LEU A 28 11.52 -9.45 -12.98
N THR A 29 12.79 -9.48 -12.57
CA THR A 29 13.20 -9.22 -11.19
C THR A 29 12.61 -7.89 -10.69
N THR A 30 12.52 -7.70 -9.38
CA THR A 30 12.04 -6.46 -8.73
C THR A 30 12.88 -5.21 -9.03
N ARG A 31 13.98 -5.34 -9.79
CA ARG A 31 14.81 -4.21 -10.21
C ARG A 31 14.16 -3.48 -11.39
N THR A 32 14.06 -2.16 -11.26
CA THR A 32 13.70 -1.28 -12.37
C THR A 32 14.72 -1.43 -13.50
N PHE A 33 14.24 -1.59 -14.73
CA PHE A 33 15.07 -1.54 -15.93
C PHE A 33 14.49 -0.53 -16.90
N ASN A 34 15.35 0.12 -17.67
CA ASN A 34 14.96 1.03 -18.74
C ASN A 34 15.01 0.29 -20.07
N LEU A 35 13.87 0.17 -20.74
CA LEU A 35 13.82 -0.22 -22.14
C LEU A 35 14.05 1.01 -23.01
N ARG A 36 15.07 0.95 -23.88
CA ARG A 36 15.30 1.93 -24.94
C ARG A 36 15.05 1.26 -26.28
N GLY A 37 14.05 1.75 -27.02
CA GLY A 37 13.88 1.45 -28.44
C GLY A 37 14.44 2.60 -29.27
N THR A 38 15.36 2.32 -30.19
CA THR A 38 15.83 3.26 -31.21
C THR A 38 15.16 2.94 -32.54
N LYS A 39 14.33 3.86 -33.04
CA LYS A 39 13.81 3.85 -34.41
C LYS A 39 14.31 5.13 -35.09
N ASN A 40 14.84 5.04 -36.31
CA ASN A 40 15.20 6.24 -37.07
C ASN A 40 13.99 7.19 -37.11
N ARG A 41 14.19 8.44 -36.67
CA ARG A 41 13.24 9.57 -36.71
C ARG A 41 12.10 9.66 -35.68
N TYR A 42 12.07 8.84 -34.62
CA TYR A 42 11.10 9.03 -33.52
C TYR A 42 11.78 9.09 -32.14
N ARG A 43 11.31 9.99 -31.27
CA ARG A 43 11.77 10.11 -29.88
C ARG A 43 11.39 8.84 -29.10
N THR A 44 12.30 8.41 -28.24
CA THR A 44 12.27 7.20 -27.40
C THR A 44 10.92 6.95 -26.72
N ALA A 45 10.40 5.72 -26.79
CA ALA A 45 9.33 5.25 -25.91
C ALA A 45 9.93 4.44 -24.76
N SER A 46 9.85 4.95 -23.54
CA SER A 46 10.25 4.24 -22.33
C SER A 46 9.02 3.68 -21.61
N TRP A 47 9.06 2.40 -21.29
CA TRP A 47 8.03 1.74 -20.50
C TRP A 47 8.61 1.36 -19.14
N HIS A 48 7.94 1.79 -18.06
CA HIS A 48 8.33 1.43 -16.71
C HIS A 48 7.47 0.26 -16.21
N TYR A 49 8.09 -0.92 -16.06
CA TYR A 49 7.49 -1.99 -15.26
C TYR A 49 7.64 -1.63 -13.79
N ALA A 50 6.64 -0.95 -13.25
CA ALA A 50 6.62 -0.54 -11.86
C ALA A 50 6.02 -1.67 -11.01
N ALA A 51 6.90 -2.48 -10.41
CA ALA A 51 6.55 -3.41 -9.35
C ALA A 51 7.49 -3.17 -8.17
N LYS A 52 6.93 -2.93 -7.00
CA LYS A 52 7.70 -2.72 -5.77
C LYS A 52 6.98 -3.40 -4.61
N LYS A 53 7.73 -4.06 -3.74
CA LYS A 53 7.24 -4.68 -2.52
C LYS A 53 8.19 -4.37 -1.37
N LEU A 54 7.64 -3.89 -0.27
CA LEU A 54 8.31 -3.58 0.97
C LEU A 54 8.19 -4.79 1.91
N ASN A 55 9.24 -5.06 2.68
CA ASN A 55 9.21 -6.14 3.68
C ASN A 55 8.58 -5.66 4.99
N VAL A 56 7.30 -5.31 4.95
CA VAL A 56 6.54 -4.84 6.12
C VAL A 56 6.24 -6.04 7.04
N PRO A 57 6.45 -5.93 8.36
CA PRO A 57 6.12 -7.00 9.30
C PRO A 57 4.62 -7.31 9.24
N LEU A 58 4.27 -8.59 9.35
CA LEU A 58 2.88 -9.04 9.44
C LEU A 58 2.53 -9.16 10.93
N ILE A 59 1.41 -8.58 11.32
CA ILE A 59 0.92 -8.58 12.71
C ILE A 59 -0.57 -8.88 12.65
N ALA A 60 -0.99 -9.96 13.32
CA ALA A 60 -2.40 -10.27 13.50
C ALA A 60 -3.01 -9.35 14.57
N GLN A 61 -4.27 -8.93 14.40
CA GLN A 61 -4.98 -8.15 15.42
C GLN A 61 -5.37 -9.03 16.62
N ARG A 62 -5.75 -10.29 16.34
CA ARG A 62 -6.20 -11.27 17.33
C ARG A 62 -5.04 -11.99 18.04
N PRO A 63 -5.30 -12.54 19.24
CA PRO A 63 -6.58 -12.53 19.99
C PRO A 63 -6.93 -11.19 20.68
N GLU A 64 -5.96 -10.31 20.89
CA GLU A 64 -6.06 -9.19 21.82
C GLU A 64 -6.97 -8.06 21.34
N LEU A 65 -7.09 -7.87 20.02
CA LEU A 65 -7.90 -6.81 19.43
C LEU A 65 -8.93 -7.37 18.43
N PRO A 66 -10.08 -7.91 18.91
CA PRO A 66 -11.13 -8.44 18.05
C PRO A 66 -11.61 -7.46 16.98
N THR A 67 -11.58 -6.15 17.25
CA THR A 67 -12.01 -5.07 16.35
C THR A 67 -10.93 -4.01 16.11
N GLY A 68 -9.64 -4.36 16.29
CA GLY A 68 -8.52 -3.41 16.15
C GLY A 68 -7.77 -3.49 14.81
N CYS A 69 -8.48 -3.66 13.69
CA CYS A 69 -7.84 -3.79 12.38
C CYS A 69 -7.00 -2.55 12.03
N GLU A 70 -7.52 -1.35 12.29
CA GLU A 70 -6.90 -0.06 11.97
C GLU A 70 -5.58 0.14 12.71
N ILE A 71 -5.62 0.00 14.03
CA ILE A 71 -4.45 0.24 14.86
C ILE A 71 -3.39 -0.83 14.64
N THR A 72 -3.79 -2.07 14.34
CA THR A 72 -2.86 -3.14 13.95
C THR A 72 -2.21 -2.84 12.59
N ALA A 73 -2.97 -2.35 11.61
CA ALA A 73 -2.42 -1.93 10.33
C ALA A 73 -1.47 -0.73 10.46
N VAL A 74 -1.81 0.27 11.27
CA VAL A 74 -0.91 1.38 11.60
C VAL A 74 0.35 0.89 12.30
N THR A 75 0.24 -0.10 13.20
CA THR A 75 1.39 -0.72 13.86
C THR A 75 2.34 -1.35 12.85
N MET A 76 1.83 -2.09 11.86
CA MET A 76 2.66 -2.67 10.79
C MET A 76 3.42 -1.60 10.00
N MET A 77 2.73 -0.51 9.66
CA MET A 77 3.32 0.64 8.96
C MET A 77 4.43 1.33 9.78
N LEU A 78 4.18 1.62 11.06
CA LEU A 78 5.14 2.28 11.96
C LEU A 78 6.34 1.38 12.29
N ARG A 79 6.13 0.08 12.52
CA ARG A 79 7.25 -0.85 12.73
C ARG A 79 8.16 -0.97 11.52
N TYR A 80 7.62 -0.84 10.30
CA TYR A 80 8.46 -0.78 9.10
C TYR A 80 9.28 0.52 9.01
N GLN A 81 8.73 1.64 9.51
CA GLN A 81 9.45 2.92 9.60
C GLN A 81 10.66 2.84 10.53
N GLY A 82 10.58 1.99 11.56
CA GLY A 82 11.59 1.83 12.60
C GLY A 82 11.08 2.10 14.01
N SER A 83 9.81 2.53 14.18
CA SER A 83 9.22 2.79 15.49
C SER A 83 9.14 1.50 16.34
N LYS A 84 9.57 1.60 17.59
CA LYS A 84 9.51 0.50 18.59
C LYS A 84 8.14 0.45 19.29
N VAL A 85 7.10 0.20 18.51
CA VAL A 85 5.69 0.20 18.98
C VAL A 85 5.03 -1.17 18.85
N THR A 86 4.07 -1.45 19.72
CA THR A 86 3.18 -2.62 19.64
C THR A 86 1.75 -2.20 19.38
N LYS A 87 0.93 -3.11 18.85
CA LYS A 87 -0.52 -2.86 18.65
C LYS A 87 -1.22 -2.47 19.94
N LEU A 88 -0.81 -3.04 21.07
CA LEU A 88 -1.36 -2.73 22.38
C LEU A 88 -0.93 -1.34 22.85
N SER A 89 0.36 -0.99 22.74
CA SER A 89 0.82 0.36 23.11
C SER A 89 0.12 1.45 22.30
N LEU A 90 -0.04 1.25 20.98
CA LEU A 90 -0.74 2.22 20.14
C LEU A 90 -2.24 2.26 20.42
N THR A 91 -2.86 1.15 20.85
CA THR A 91 -4.27 1.14 21.24
C THR A 91 -4.52 1.98 22.49
N LEU A 92 -3.58 2.02 23.44
CA LEU A 92 -3.65 2.88 24.63
C LEU A 92 -3.52 4.36 24.27
N GLU A 93 -2.73 4.70 23.24
CA GLU A 93 -2.55 6.08 22.76
C GLU A 93 -3.63 6.54 21.78
N MET A 94 -4.36 5.60 21.17
CA MET A 94 -5.37 5.89 20.16
C MET A 94 -6.53 6.67 20.78
N PRO A 95 -6.90 7.84 20.23
CA PRO A 95 -8.01 8.61 20.76
C PRO A 95 -9.32 7.83 20.66
N ARG A 96 -10.25 8.10 21.58
CA ARG A 96 -11.58 7.48 21.61
C ARG A 96 -12.65 8.54 21.41
N SER A 97 -13.69 8.22 20.65
CA SER A 97 -14.80 9.14 20.38
C SER A 97 -15.98 8.38 19.80
N SER A 98 -17.19 8.93 19.91
CA SER A 98 -18.34 8.47 19.13
C SER A 98 -18.24 8.85 17.65
N ASN A 99 -17.36 9.80 17.28
CA ASN A 99 -17.10 10.20 15.90
C ASN A 99 -15.79 9.58 15.41
N PRO A 100 -15.80 8.75 14.35
CA PRO A 100 -14.61 8.05 13.87
C PRO A 100 -13.51 8.99 13.34
N ASN A 101 -13.86 10.23 12.95
CA ASN A 101 -12.87 11.24 12.56
C ASN A 101 -12.16 11.89 13.76
N LYS A 102 -12.65 11.67 14.99
CA LYS A 102 -12.07 12.20 16.23
C LYS A 102 -11.43 11.12 17.11
N GLY A 103 -11.85 9.85 16.98
CA GLY A 103 -11.28 8.72 17.71
C GLY A 103 -11.94 7.40 17.37
N PHE A 104 -11.44 6.31 17.93
CA PHE A 104 -12.02 4.99 17.78
C PHE A 104 -13.38 4.89 18.46
N VAL A 105 -14.36 4.38 17.71
CA VAL A 105 -15.74 4.18 18.13
C VAL A 105 -15.92 2.78 18.73
N GLY A 106 -16.42 2.70 19.95
CA GLY A 106 -16.65 1.43 20.66
C GLY A 106 -15.42 0.93 21.41
N ASN A 107 -15.21 -0.40 21.46
CA ASN A 107 -14.09 -1.02 22.18
C ASN A 107 -13.25 -1.98 21.31
N PRO A 108 -11.96 -1.67 21.02
CA PRO A 108 -11.13 -2.50 20.15
C PRO A 108 -10.79 -3.86 20.78
N TYR A 109 -10.91 -3.97 22.12
CA TYR A 109 -10.70 -5.21 22.88
C TYR A 109 -11.93 -6.12 22.92
N SER A 110 -13.07 -5.71 22.32
CA SER A 110 -14.29 -6.50 22.28
C SER A 110 -14.88 -6.58 20.87
N SER A 111 -15.96 -7.34 20.73
CA SER A 111 -16.76 -7.44 19.50
C SER A 111 -17.57 -6.18 19.19
N TYR A 112 -17.62 -5.19 20.10
CA TYR A 112 -18.45 -3.97 19.97
C TYR A 112 -17.65 -2.73 19.54
N GLY A 113 -16.44 -2.90 18.98
CA GLY A 113 -15.71 -1.83 18.31
C GLY A 113 -16.15 -1.67 16.85
N TRP A 114 -16.04 -0.45 16.32
CA TRP A 114 -16.40 -0.17 14.93
C TRP A 114 -15.21 0.26 14.09
N THR A 115 -14.75 1.51 14.21
CA THR A 115 -13.63 2.02 13.40
C THR A 115 -13.03 3.29 13.98
N VAL A 116 -11.88 3.68 13.43
CA VAL A 116 -11.25 5.00 13.55
C VAL A 116 -10.75 5.43 12.19
N TYR A 117 -10.90 6.71 11.83
CA TYR A 117 -10.51 7.23 10.52
C TYR A 117 -9.19 8.01 10.56
N PRO A 118 -8.52 8.18 9.40
CA PRO A 118 -7.21 8.83 9.32
C PRO A 118 -7.08 10.15 10.10
N PRO A 119 -8.05 11.09 10.08
CA PRO A 119 -7.92 12.36 10.81
C PRO A 119 -7.61 12.19 12.30
N ALA A 120 -8.22 11.21 12.96
CA ALA A 120 -8.03 10.94 14.38
C ALA A 120 -6.63 10.38 14.68
N LEU A 121 -6.03 9.66 13.73
CA LEU A 121 -4.73 9.00 13.90
C LEU A 121 -3.53 9.87 13.52
N MET A 122 -3.76 11.04 12.92
CA MET A 122 -2.68 11.91 12.41
C MET A 122 -1.66 12.28 13.49
N LYS A 123 -2.13 12.68 14.69
CA LYS A 123 -1.23 13.04 15.80
C LYS A 123 -0.44 11.84 16.31
N LEU A 124 -1.10 10.68 16.44
CA LEU A 124 -0.46 9.44 16.87
C LEU A 124 0.61 8.99 15.87
N VAL A 125 0.31 8.97 14.57
CA VAL A 125 1.30 8.60 13.53
C VAL A 125 2.44 9.60 13.50
N LYS A 126 2.17 10.90 13.56
CA LYS A 126 3.22 11.93 13.57
C LYS A 126 4.14 11.80 14.78
N LYS A 127 3.62 11.44 15.95
CA LYS A 127 4.41 11.20 17.16
C LYS A 127 5.43 10.08 16.96
N HIS A 128 5.05 8.99 16.28
CA HIS A 128 5.86 7.78 16.16
C HIS A 128 6.69 7.68 14.89
N ALA A 129 6.32 8.39 13.81
CA ALA A 129 7.04 8.42 12.53
C ALA A 129 7.67 9.79 12.19
N HIS A 130 7.56 10.79 13.07
CA HIS A 130 7.95 12.20 12.87
C HIS A 130 7.16 12.96 11.80
N SER A 131 6.48 12.25 10.91
CA SER A 131 5.55 12.79 9.91
C SER A 131 4.27 11.95 9.86
N ALA A 132 3.22 12.52 9.29
CA ALA A 132 1.97 11.84 9.01
C ALA A 132 1.32 12.52 7.79
N VAL A 133 0.75 11.73 6.89
CA VAL A 133 0.01 12.23 5.73
C VAL A 133 -1.31 11.50 5.59
N ASN A 134 -2.40 12.28 5.62
CA ASN A 134 -3.71 11.79 5.26
C ASN A 134 -3.82 11.73 3.74
N LEU A 135 -3.98 10.52 3.19
CA LEU A 135 -4.06 10.25 1.76
C LEU A 135 -5.49 9.96 1.31
N THR A 136 -6.48 10.29 2.15
CA THR A 136 -7.90 10.13 1.85
C THR A 136 -8.26 10.90 0.59
N GLY A 137 -9.00 10.25 -0.32
CA GLY A 137 -9.44 10.83 -1.59
C GLY A 137 -8.36 10.94 -2.68
N THR A 138 -7.12 10.52 -2.40
CA THR A 138 -6.04 10.58 -3.42
C THR A 138 -6.20 9.51 -4.51
N SER A 139 -5.29 9.50 -5.49
CA SER A 139 -5.28 8.48 -6.54
C SER A 139 -4.46 7.24 -6.13
N VAL A 140 -4.78 6.07 -6.70
CA VAL A 140 -3.93 4.86 -6.53
C VAL A 140 -2.48 5.12 -6.99
N ALA A 141 -2.26 5.99 -7.97
CA ALA A 141 -0.91 6.39 -8.37
C ALA A 141 -0.15 7.11 -7.24
N THR A 142 -0.85 7.90 -6.42
CA THR A 142 -0.29 8.56 -5.23
C THR A 142 0.09 7.53 -4.17
N LEU A 143 -0.76 6.53 -3.93
CA LEU A 143 -0.43 5.42 -3.02
C LEU A 143 0.81 4.65 -3.51
N LYS A 144 0.92 4.39 -4.81
CA LYS A 144 2.11 3.76 -5.41
C LYS A 144 3.37 4.63 -5.26
N LYS A 145 3.25 5.97 -5.33
CA LYS A 145 4.37 6.89 -5.06
C LYS A 145 4.86 6.77 -3.62
N GLN A 146 3.97 6.57 -2.63
CA GLN A 146 4.39 6.33 -1.25
C GLN A 146 5.21 5.03 -1.12
N ILE A 147 4.72 3.95 -1.71
CA ILE A 147 5.47 2.70 -1.78
C ILE A 147 6.85 2.90 -2.44
N ASN A 148 6.93 3.68 -3.53
CA ASN A 148 8.18 4.00 -4.22
C ASN A 148 9.18 4.74 -3.33
N ARG A 149 8.70 5.57 -2.40
CA ARG A 149 9.52 6.26 -1.39
C ARG A 149 9.88 5.38 -0.20
N GLY A 150 9.32 4.17 -0.11
CA GLY A 150 9.55 3.26 1.01
C GLY A 150 8.56 3.45 2.16
N HIS A 151 7.43 4.11 1.93
CA HIS A 151 6.40 4.31 2.95
C HIS A 151 5.22 3.36 2.69
N PRO A 152 4.97 2.37 3.57
CA PRO A 152 3.72 1.59 3.55
C PRO A 152 2.52 2.51 3.77
N VAL A 153 1.35 2.04 3.35
CA VAL A 153 0.11 2.83 3.46
C VAL A 153 -0.95 2.01 4.17
N THR A 154 -1.51 2.52 5.26
CA THR A 154 -2.72 1.96 5.87
C THR A 154 -3.93 2.37 5.03
N LEU A 155 -4.78 1.41 4.69
CA LEU A 155 -5.95 1.56 3.80
C LEU A 155 -7.21 1.11 4.54
N TRP A 156 -8.33 1.79 4.33
CA TRP A 156 -9.65 1.32 4.76
C TRP A 156 -10.44 0.83 3.55
N VAL A 157 -11.06 -0.33 3.65
CA VAL A 157 -11.76 -1.00 2.56
C VAL A 157 -13.07 -1.61 3.06
N SER A 158 -14.11 -1.58 2.23
CA SER A 158 -15.42 -2.14 2.57
C SER A 158 -15.76 -3.31 1.65
N GLY A 159 -16.16 -4.44 2.23
CA GLY A 159 -16.50 -5.69 1.55
C GLY A 159 -15.34 -6.67 1.39
N VAL A 160 -14.18 -6.38 1.99
CA VAL A 160 -13.07 -7.35 2.11
C VAL A 160 -13.31 -8.20 3.35
N ASP A 161 -13.14 -9.52 3.23
CA ASP A 161 -13.41 -10.51 4.29
C ASP A 161 -14.82 -10.47 4.89
N GLY A 162 -15.78 -9.86 4.18
CA GLY A 162 -17.17 -9.73 4.62
C GLY A 162 -17.47 -8.52 5.51
N PHE A 163 -16.48 -7.68 5.82
CA PHE A 163 -16.68 -6.52 6.69
C PHE A 163 -17.27 -5.30 5.98
N ASN A 164 -18.05 -4.50 6.71
CA ASN A 164 -18.52 -3.20 6.26
C ASN A 164 -17.38 -2.15 6.21
N THR A 165 -16.37 -2.28 7.07
CA THR A 165 -15.11 -1.54 7.08
C THR A 165 -14.00 -2.44 7.61
N HIS A 166 -12.84 -2.41 6.98
CA HIS A 166 -11.66 -3.20 7.33
C HIS A 166 -10.40 -2.42 6.99
N ALA A 167 -9.33 -2.60 7.76
CA ALA A 167 -8.07 -1.91 7.54
C ALA A 167 -6.93 -2.87 7.17
N LEU A 168 -6.19 -2.48 6.12
CA LEU A 168 -5.09 -3.23 5.54
C LEU A 168 -3.83 -2.38 5.50
N THR A 169 -2.65 -3.00 5.45
CA THR A 169 -1.40 -2.27 5.16
C THR A 169 -0.91 -2.59 3.76
N MET A 170 -1.00 -1.64 2.83
CA MET A 170 -0.39 -1.75 1.51
C MET A 170 1.12 -1.83 1.64
N THR A 171 1.69 -2.92 1.13
CA THR A 171 3.13 -3.20 1.18
C THR A 171 3.77 -3.15 -0.19
N GLY A 172 2.98 -3.12 -1.27
CA GLY A 172 3.52 -3.15 -2.61
C GLY A 172 2.48 -3.03 -3.70
N TYR A 173 2.96 -3.04 -4.95
CA TYR A 173 2.11 -3.14 -6.12
C TYR A 173 2.83 -3.78 -7.31
N SER A 174 2.05 -4.18 -8.29
CA SER A 174 2.46 -4.43 -9.68
C SER A 174 1.57 -3.59 -10.61
N PRO A 175 1.72 -3.66 -11.95
CA PRO A 175 0.80 -2.96 -12.85
C PRO A 175 -0.67 -3.29 -12.61
N ALA A 176 -0.99 -4.54 -12.30
CA ALA A 176 -2.36 -5.04 -12.16
C ALA A 176 -2.81 -5.30 -10.72
N ARG A 177 -1.91 -5.29 -9.71
CA ARG A 177 -2.24 -5.72 -8.34
C ARG A 177 -1.71 -4.75 -7.28
N ILE A 178 -2.35 -4.76 -6.12
CA ILE A 178 -1.75 -4.28 -4.87
C ILE A 178 -1.37 -5.48 -4.00
N TYR A 179 -0.28 -5.36 -3.26
CA TYR A 179 0.12 -6.30 -2.22
C TYR A 179 -0.12 -5.65 -0.86
N TYR A 180 -0.64 -6.41 0.09
CA TYR A 180 -0.98 -5.91 1.41
C TYR A 180 -0.82 -6.98 2.48
N ASN A 181 -0.61 -6.53 3.71
CA ASN A 181 -0.72 -7.35 4.91
C ASN A 181 -2.13 -7.15 5.48
N ASP A 182 -2.76 -8.26 5.84
CA ASP A 182 -4.10 -8.30 6.40
C ASP A 182 -4.02 -8.73 7.88
N PRO A 183 -4.40 -7.85 8.82
CA PRO A 183 -4.33 -8.14 10.25
C PRO A 183 -5.42 -9.12 10.71
N TRP A 184 -6.49 -9.30 9.94
CA TRP A 184 -7.58 -10.21 10.28
C TRP A 184 -7.23 -11.66 9.91
N THR A 185 -6.89 -11.89 8.63
CA THR A 185 -6.55 -13.23 8.15
C THR A 185 -5.14 -13.67 8.50
N ASN A 186 -4.31 -12.76 9.05
CA ASN A 186 -2.89 -12.95 9.31
C ASN A 186 -2.13 -13.43 8.06
N LYS A 187 -2.34 -12.75 6.93
CA LYS A 187 -1.72 -13.11 5.64
C LYS A 187 -1.07 -11.93 4.96
N LYS A 188 0.06 -12.21 4.28
CA LYS A 188 0.61 -11.35 3.23
C LYS A 188 -0.03 -11.78 1.91
N THR A 189 -0.93 -10.98 1.37
CA THR A 189 -1.73 -11.36 0.19
C THR A 189 -1.78 -10.22 -0.84
N SER A 190 -2.62 -10.37 -1.86
CA SER A 190 -2.79 -9.39 -2.92
C SER A 190 -4.19 -9.43 -3.51
N MET A 191 -4.61 -8.32 -4.11
CA MET A 191 -5.82 -8.27 -4.93
C MET A 191 -5.56 -7.49 -6.21
N THR A 192 -6.45 -7.62 -7.19
CA THR A 192 -6.36 -6.80 -8.40
C THR A 192 -6.53 -5.33 -8.02
N THR A 193 -5.90 -4.43 -8.78
CA THR A 193 -6.04 -2.98 -8.58
C THR A 193 -7.50 -2.55 -8.80
N ALA A 194 -8.24 -3.23 -9.68
CA ALA A 194 -9.65 -2.97 -9.92
C ALA A 194 -10.51 -3.33 -8.69
N SER A 195 -10.31 -4.52 -8.12
CA SER A 195 -10.98 -4.95 -6.88
C SER A 195 -10.65 -4.00 -5.72
N PHE A 196 -9.38 -3.64 -5.56
CA PHE A 196 -8.96 -2.66 -4.55
C PHE A 196 -9.69 -1.33 -4.71
N LYS A 197 -9.68 -0.74 -5.91
CA LYS A 197 -10.39 0.53 -6.18
C LYS A 197 -11.88 0.45 -5.84
N LYS A 198 -12.52 -0.69 -6.08
CA LYS A 198 -13.93 -0.93 -5.73
C LYS A 198 -14.13 -0.90 -4.21
N TYR A 199 -13.36 -1.67 -3.45
CA TYR A 199 -13.51 -1.77 -1.99
C TYR A 199 -13.07 -0.49 -1.27
N TRP A 200 -11.99 0.13 -1.73
CA TRP A 200 -11.47 1.39 -1.20
C TRP A 200 -12.46 2.53 -1.40
N ARG A 201 -13.10 2.63 -2.57
CA ARG A 201 -14.13 3.64 -2.84
C ARG A 201 -15.36 3.50 -1.93
N ARG A 202 -15.78 2.27 -1.66
CA ARG A 202 -16.92 1.99 -0.77
C ARG A 202 -16.66 2.44 0.67
N ASP A 203 -15.39 2.52 1.08
CA ASP A 203 -14.99 3.00 2.40
C ASP A 203 -14.35 4.41 2.35
N GLY A 204 -14.91 5.28 1.51
CA GLY A 204 -14.55 6.70 1.46
C GLY A 204 -13.14 7.01 0.95
N GLN A 205 -12.49 6.05 0.28
CA GLN A 205 -11.12 6.18 -0.24
C GLN A 205 -10.12 6.63 0.82
N ARG A 206 -10.25 6.13 2.05
CA ARG A 206 -9.42 6.54 3.18
C ARG A 206 -8.06 5.85 3.16
N ALA A 207 -7.02 6.61 3.41
CA ALA A 207 -5.65 6.11 3.47
C ALA A 207 -4.78 6.99 4.36
N LEU A 208 -3.78 6.38 4.99
CA LEU A 208 -2.85 7.03 5.92
C LEU A 208 -1.44 6.54 5.68
N SER A 209 -0.47 7.45 5.67
CA SER A 209 0.96 7.14 5.62
C SER A 209 1.73 8.18 6.44
N TYR A 210 3.06 8.24 6.28
CA TYR A 210 3.93 9.23 6.90
C TYR A 210 4.90 9.85 5.89
#